data_AF-A0A081S8A8-F1
#
_entry.id   AF-A0A081S8A8-F1
#
_cell.length_a   1.000
_cell.length_b   1.000
_cell.length_c   1.000
_cell.angle_alpha   90.00
_cell.angle_beta   90.00
_cell.angle_gamma   90.00
#
_symmetry.space_group_name_H-M   'P 1'
#
loop_
_entity.id
_entity.type
_entity.pdbx_description
1 polymer ?
#
loop_
_entity_poly.entity_id
_entity_poly.type
_entity_poly.pdbx_seq_one_letter_code
_entity_poly.pdbx_strand_id
1 'polypeptide(L)'
;MNFVSTKLGIFAVFSLSLLMLTPAYASVTSFSLDKNFYTINENIKFVGEQEGQEMVHVMIFNPNGKFEEVLSDPTPQQGVFETFPKSVDSIFGIKGIYTATAFTDSEYVENGTSIKLEFDGDRVFQIPDFVLELKPISDKEVDELKTVSFTVEITDSSVENEVYSLEKNPPSGATIDSSTGKFTWTPSGSHGNNPGAEYTFDIVVTKGSQTDRDTITITVNEPDAVNPEPEPEEKTETKQTTPEPEELEIPANDEAGYKKWFDDNYPEYSSIYQAVGLEKPLEIPAPFVDETKDPQSYVDRYNDEAGYKKWFDDT
;
A
#
# COMPACT_ATOMS: atom_id res chain seq x y z
N MET A 1 -20.11 -21.73 76.34
CA MET A 1 -19.07 -21.29 75.40
C MET A 1 -18.76 -22.50 74.51
N ASN A 2 -19.28 -22.48 73.28
CA ASN A 2 -19.30 -23.63 72.38
C ASN A 2 -17.93 -23.82 71.72
N PHE A 3 -17.35 -25.01 71.83
CA PHE A 3 -16.22 -25.42 70.98
C PHE A 3 -16.76 -26.28 69.84
N VAL A 4 -16.72 -25.73 68.63
CA VAL A 4 -17.05 -26.42 67.38
C VAL A 4 -15.90 -27.36 67.03
N SER A 5 -16.22 -28.63 66.81
CA SER A 5 -15.29 -29.67 66.37
C SER A 5 -15.26 -29.70 64.84
N THR A 6 -14.15 -29.27 64.24
CA THR A 6 -13.95 -29.33 62.79
C THR A 6 -13.23 -30.63 62.43
N LYS A 7 -13.94 -31.60 61.86
CA LYS A 7 -13.35 -32.77 61.21
C LYS A 7 -12.75 -32.35 59.87
N LEU A 8 -11.44 -32.54 59.71
CA LEU A 8 -10.72 -32.34 58.45
C LEU A 8 -10.89 -33.61 57.58
N GLY A 9 -11.70 -33.52 56.52
CA GLY A 9 -11.81 -34.58 55.51
C GLY A 9 -10.67 -34.48 54.52
N ILE A 10 -9.82 -35.50 54.43
CA ILE A 10 -8.78 -35.63 53.41
C ILE A 10 -9.48 -36.09 52.12
N PHE A 11 -9.62 -35.19 51.15
CA PHE A 11 -9.98 -35.55 49.77
C PHE A 11 -8.70 -35.94 49.03
N ALA A 12 -8.49 -37.24 48.83
CA ALA A 12 -7.54 -37.74 47.84
C ALA A 12 -8.20 -37.61 46.46
N VAL A 13 -7.86 -36.55 45.73
CA VAL A 13 -8.24 -36.41 44.32
C VAL A 13 -7.20 -37.19 43.51
N PHE A 14 -7.62 -38.33 42.94
CA PHE A 14 -6.84 -39.07 41.96
C PHE A 14 -6.57 -38.16 40.76
N SER A 15 -5.30 -37.80 40.55
CA SER A 15 -4.84 -37.16 39.32
C SER A 15 -5.07 -38.14 38.18
N LEU A 16 -6.05 -37.84 37.34
CA LEU A 16 -6.32 -38.57 36.10
C LEU A 16 -5.27 -38.11 35.08
N SER A 17 -4.10 -38.73 35.10
CA SER A 17 -3.10 -38.55 34.05
C SER A 17 -3.72 -39.07 32.75
N LEU A 18 -4.10 -38.16 31.85
CA LEU A 18 -4.35 -38.53 30.46
C LEU A 18 -3.03 -39.10 29.93
N LEU A 19 -2.98 -40.42 29.75
CA LEU A 19 -1.98 -41.05 28.88
C LEU A 19 -2.26 -40.48 27.49
N MET A 20 -1.53 -39.43 27.10
CA MET A 20 -1.43 -39.05 25.71
C MET A 20 -0.83 -40.27 25.01
N LEU A 21 -1.67 -41.03 24.30
CA LEU A 21 -1.21 -42.04 23.35
C LEU A 21 -0.38 -41.27 22.32
N THR A 22 0.94 -41.29 22.48
CA THR A 22 1.85 -40.85 21.42
C THR A 22 1.47 -41.65 20.17
N PRO A 23 1.20 -41.00 19.04
CA PRO A 23 0.86 -41.71 17.81
C PRO A 23 1.92 -42.79 17.55
N ALA A 24 1.47 -43.97 17.12
CA ALA A 24 2.33 -45.14 16.95
C ALA A 24 3.35 -44.99 15.81
N TYR A 25 3.24 -43.91 15.02
CA TYR A 25 4.04 -43.63 13.84
C TYR A 25 4.57 -42.21 13.92
N ALA A 26 5.84 -42.02 13.58
CA ALA A 26 6.41 -40.70 13.45
C ALA A 26 5.96 -40.06 12.12
N SER A 27 5.55 -38.80 12.14
CA SER A 27 5.10 -38.07 10.95
C SER A 27 5.65 -36.64 10.99
N VAL A 28 5.99 -36.11 9.82
CA VAL A 28 6.45 -34.71 9.71
C VAL A 28 5.26 -33.77 9.86
N THR A 29 5.32 -32.87 10.84
CA THR A 29 4.24 -31.91 11.13
C THR A 29 4.52 -30.51 10.62
N SER A 30 5.79 -30.15 10.42
CA SER A 30 6.18 -28.92 9.76
C SER A 30 7.46 -29.11 8.94
N PHE A 31 7.62 -28.32 7.89
CA PHE A 31 8.75 -28.42 6.97
C PHE A 31 9.01 -27.09 6.28
N SER A 32 10.26 -26.63 6.32
CA SER A 32 10.67 -25.36 5.71
C SER A 32 12.17 -25.30 5.45
N LEU A 33 12.60 -24.26 4.75
CA LEU A 33 13.99 -23.81 4.80
C LEU A 33 14.29 -23.18 6.17
N ASP A 34 15.50 -23.37 6.68
CA ASP A 34 15.95 -22.69 7.92
C ASP A 34 16.26 -21.19 7.71
N LYS A 35 16.27 -20.73 6.46
CA LYS A 35 16.45 -19.32 6.05
C LYS A 35 15.45 -18.96 4.96
N ASN A 36 15.20 -17.66 4.80
CA ASN A 36 14.32 -17.14 3.74
C ASN A 36 14.79 -17.53 2.32
N PHE A 37 16.12 -17.56 2.09
CA PHE A 37 16.70 -17.98 0.83
C PHE A 37 18.15 -18.45 1.01
N TYR A 38 18.66 -19.13 -0.01
CA TYR A 38 20.05 -19.55 -0.16
C TYR A 38 20.59 -19.11 -1.51
N THR A 39 21.83 -18.64 -1.54
CA THR A 39 22.57 -18.38 -2.78
C THR A 39 23.24 -19.65 -3.30
N ILE A 40 23.62 -19.65 -4.58
CA ILE A 40 24.26 -20.81 -5.24
C ILE A 40 25.55 -21.31 -4.56
N ASN A 41 26.25 -20.44 -3.82
CA ASN A 41 27.51 -20.75 -3.13
C ASN A 41 27.31 -21.21 -1.68
N GLU A 42 26.07 -21.34 -1.21
CA GLU A 42 25.76 -21.77 0.14
C GLU A 42 25.33 -23.24 0.18
N ASN A 43 25.30 -23.79 1.39
CA ASN A 43 24.76 -25.12 1.65
C ASN A 43 23.34 -25.01 2.22
N ILE A 44 22.36 -25.48 1.46
CA ILE A 44 20.96 -25.51 1.85
C ILE A 44 20.72 -26.52 2.97
N LYS A 45 19.85 -26.16 3.91
CA LYS A 45 19.30 -27.03 4.94
C LYS A 45 17.80 -26.86 5.01
N PHE A 46 17.15 -27.95 5.39
CA PHE A 46 15.75 -27.97 5.77
C PHE A 46 15.60 -28.31 7.24
N VAL A 47 14.59 -27.68 7.84
CA VAL A 47 14.20 -27.86 9.24
C VAL A 47 12.71 -28.08 9.34
N GLY A 48 12.29 -28.64 10.45
CA GLY A 48 10.88 -28.84 10.74
C GLY A 48 10.66 -29.60 12.03
N GLU A 49 9.40 -29.92 12.26
CA GLU A 49 8.94 -30.68 13.40
C GLU A 49 8.39 -32.04 12.95
N GLN A 50 8.45 -33.01 13.85
CA GLN A 50 7.81 -34.31 13.67
C GLN A 50 7.19 -34.80 14.98
N GLU A 51 6.16 -35.62 14.88
CA GLU A 51 5.76 -36.49 15.97
C GLU A 51 6.76 -37.66 16.03
N GLY A 52 7.27 -38.01 17.21
CA GLY A 52 8.26 -39.09 17.34
C GLY A 52 9.71 -38.65 17.05
N GLN A 53 10.56 -39.61 16.68
CA GLN A 53 12.02 -39.43 16.53
C GLN A 53 12.61 -40.31 15.42
N GLU A 54 11.81 -40.69 14.41
CA GLU A 54 12.33 -41.45 13.28
C GLU A 54 13.26 -40.60 12.42
N MET A 55 14.08 -41.26 11.59
CA MET A 55 14.88 -40.59 10.57
C MET A 55 13.95 -39.83 9.62
N VAL A 56 14.31 -38.58 9.32
CA VAL A 56 13.57 -37.76 8.35
C VAL A 56 14.36 -37.72 7.05
N HIS A 57 13.65 -37.98 5.95
CA HIS A 57 14.14 -37.85 4.58
C HIS A 57 13.48 -36.65 3.92
N VAL A 58 14.25 -35.90 3.14
CA VAL A 58 13.76 -34.81 2.28
C VAL A 58 14.12 -35.14 0.85
N MET A 59 13.12 -35.49 0.04
CA MET A 59 13.28 -35.82 -1.37
C MET A 59 12.98 -34.60 -2.25
N ILE A 60 13.87 -34.27 -3.18
CA ILE A 60 13.77 -33.10 -4.04
C ILE A 60 13.56 -33.53 -5.50
N PHE A 61 12.53 -32.97 -6.13
CA PHE A 61 12.21 -33.12 -7.55
C PHE A 61 12.34 -31.79 -8.27
N ASN A 62 12.93 -31.83 -9.46
CA ASN A 62 13.09 -30.66 -10.32
C ASN A 62 11.79 -30.25 -11.02
N PRO A 63 11.77 -29.11 -11.74
CA PRO A 63 10.60 -28.62 -12.47
C PRO A 63 10.02 -29.59 -13.51
N ASN A 64 10.79 -30.57 -13.96
CA ASN A 64 10.36 -31.61 -14.89
C ASN A 64 9.85 -32.89 -14.17
N GLY A 65 9.76 -32.87 -12.84
CA GLY A 65 9.36 -34.01 -12.02
C GLY A 65 10.44 -35.08 -11.88
N LYS A 66 11.69 -34.80 -12.24
CA LYS A 66 12.81 -35.74 -12.08
C LYS A 66 13.43 -35.58 -10.69
N PHE A 67 13.68 -36.70 -10.03
CA PHE A 67 14.44 -36.76 -8.78
C PHE A 67 15.85 -36.15 -8.95
N GLU A 68 16.25 -35.28 -8.03
CA GLU A 68 17.58 -34.67 -7.98
C GLU A 68 18.39 -35.15 -6.78
N GLU A 69 17.83 -35.14 -5.57
CA GLU A 69 18.59 -35.43 -4.35
C GLU A 69 17.70 -35.87 -3.18
N VAL A 70 18.30 -36.60 -2.21
CA VAL A 70 17.74 -36.81 -0.88
C VAL A 70 18.67 -36.21 0.17
N LEU A 71 18.12 -35.36 1.03
CA LEU A 71 18.76 -34.92 2.27
C LEU A 71 18.13 -35.67 3.44
N SER A 72 18.82 -35.79 4.57
CA SER A 72 18.25 -36.49 5.73
C SER A 72 18.80 -35.98 7.06
N ASP A 73 18.01 -36.20 8.11
CA ASP A 73 18.44 -36.15 9.50
C ASP A 73 18.27 -37.56 10.11
N PRO A 74 19.37 -38.30 10.38
CA PRO A 74 19.30 -39.65 10.90
C PRO A 74 19.03 -39.71 12.41
N THR A 75 19.18 -38.60 13.14
CA THR A 75 19.02 -38.58 14.59
C THR A 75 18.27 -37.32 15.06
N PRO A 76 16.99 -37.15 14.68
CA PRO A 76 16.25 -35.96 15.09
C PRO A 76 16.11 -35.85 16.61
N GLN A 77 16.31 -34.65 17.12
CA GLN A 77 16.16 -34.38 18.54
C GLN A 77 14.69 -34.16 18.86
N GLN A 78 14.14 -35.00 19.72
CA GLN A 78 12.81 -34.90 20.35
C GLN A 78 11.80 -33.95 19.65
N GLY A 79 11.34 -34.37 18.46
CA GLY A 79 10.29 -33.69 17.70
C GLY A 79 10.74 -32.59 16.74
N VAL A 80 12.05 -32.31 16.62
CA VAL A 80 12.62 -31.34 15.67
C VAL A 80 13.70 -32.05 14.84
N PHE A 81 13.73 -31.78 13.53
CA PHE A 81 14.76 -32.29 12.63
C PHE A 81 15.49 -31.16 11.91
N GLU A 82 16.76 -31.41 11.59
CA GLU A 82 17.59 -30.55 10.75
C GLU A 82 18.43 -31.42 9.81
N THR A 83 18.18 -31.29 8.50
CA THR A 83 18.93 -32.06 7.50
C THR A 83 20.40 -31.67 7.44
N PHE A 84 21.26 -32.61 7.06
CA PHE A 84 22.66 -32.28 6.78
C PHE A 84 22.78 -31.29 5.59
N PRO A 85 23.56 -30.20 5.75
CA PRO A 85 23.73 -29.20 4.70
C PRO A 85 24.30 -29.78 3.41
N LYS A 86 23.74 -29.36 2.27
CA LYS A 86 24.19 -29.75 0.92
C LYS A 86 24.32 -28.53 0.01
N SER A 87 25.30 -28.53 -0.89
CA SER A 87 25.56 -27.39 -1.76
C SER A 87 24.38 -27.12 -2.71
N VAL A 88 23.93 -25.86 -2.82
CA VAL A 88 22.80 -25.46 -3.68
C VAL A 88 23.08 -25.81 -5.14
N ASP A 89 24.28 -25.49 -5.64
CA ASP A 89 24.70 -25.79 -7.02
C ASP A 89 24.66 -27.28 -7.39
N SER A 90 24.74 -28.17 -6.40
CA SER A 90 24.68 -29.62 -6.60
C SER A 90 23.26 -30.17 -6.76
N ILE A 91 22.24 -29.41 -6.34
CA ILE A 91 20.83 -29.80 -6.36
C ILE A 91 20.06 -29.03 -7.45
N PHE A 92 20.32 -27.73 -7.57
CA PHE A 92 19.51 -26.82 -8.39
C PHE A 92 20.23 -26.48 -9.71
N GLY A 93 20.07 -27.35 -10.71
CA GLY A 93 20.71 -27.20 -12.02
C GLY A 93 19.90 -26.46 -13.10
N ILE A 94 18.59 -26.27 -12.92
CA ILE A 94 17.72 -25.61 -13.90
C ILE A 94 16.78 -24.62 -13.21
N LYS A 95 16.55 -23.45 -13.81
CA LYS A 95 15.61 -22.47 -13.26
C LYS A 95 14.19 -23.04 -13.23
N GLY A 96 13.44 -22.70 -12.18
CA GLY A 96 12.03 -23.05 -12.06
C GLY A 96 11.63 -23.53 -10.67
N ILE A 97 10.46 -24.15 -10.59
CA ILE A 97 9.84 -24.60 -9.35
C ILE A 97 10.20 -26.06 -9.06
N TYR A 98 10.84 -26.28 -7.93
CA TYR A 98 11.16 -27.58 -7.36
C TYR A 98 10.12 -27.96 -6.31
N THR A 99 9.90 -29.25 -6.13
CA THR A 99 9.11 -29.80 -5.02
C THR A 99 10.07 -30.51 -4.08
N ALA A 100 10.03 -30.15 -2.81
CA ALA A 100 10.70 -30.89 -1.75
C ALA A 100 9.62 -31.56 -0.88
N THR A 101 9.82 -32.82 -0.50
CA THR A 101 8.89 -33.58 0.34
C THR A 101 9.66 -34.20 1.50
N ALA A 102 9.27 -33.84 2.73
CA ALA A 102 9.79 -34.38 3.97
C ALA A 102 8.90 -35.53 4.47
N PHE A 103 9.50 -36.65 4.86
CA PHE A 103 8.78 -37.82 5.36
C PHE A 103 9.67 -38.69 6.26
N THR A 104 9.05 -39.50 7.12
CA THR A 104 9.71 -40.56 7.88
C THR A 104 9.59 -41.92 7.18
N ASP A 105 10.38 -42.91 7.61
CA ASP A 105 10.27 -44.30 7.13
C ASP A 105 8.85 -44.87 7.29
N SER A 106 8.19 -44.58 8.42
CA SER A 106 6.83 -45.02 8.70
C SER A 106 5.75 -44.25 7.93
N GLU A 107 5.99 -42.98 7.61
CA GLU A 107 5.03 -42.09 6.91
C GLU A 107 4.99 -42.37 5.41
N TYR A 108 6.13 -42.76 4.82
CA TYR A 108 6.34 -42.87 3.38
C TYR A 108 6.20 -41.54 2.62
N VAL A 109 6.93 -41.38 1.51
CA VAL A 109 6.94 -40.13 0.73
C VAL A 109 5.56 -39.69 0.23
N GLU A 110 4.65 -40.64 -0.03
CA GLU A 110 3.30 -40.34 -0.54
C GLU A 110 2.43 -39.57 0.47
N ASN A 111 2.72 -39.68 1.77
CA ASN A 111 2.02 -38.96 2.83
C ASN A 111 2.87 -37.82 3.41
N GLY A 112 4.06 -37.58 2.86
CA GLY A 112 5.00 -36.60 3.38
C GLY A 112 4.54 -35.15 3.21
N THR A 113 5.05 -34.28 4.06
CA THR A 113 4.80 -32.85 4.00
C THR A 113 5.65 -32.22 2.89
N SER A 114 5.02 -31.47 1.98
CA SER A 114 5.70 -30.89 0.82
C SER A 114 5.75 -29.36 0.84
N ILE A 115 6.85 -28.79 0.34
CA ILE A 115 6.98 -27.37 0.04
C ILE A 115 7.42 -27.18 -1.42
N LYS A 116 7.11 -26.00 -1.97
CA LYS A 116 7.62 -25.57 -3.27
C LYS A 116 8.80 -24.63 -3.07
N LEU A 117 9.83 -24.80 -3.88
CA LEU A 117 11.00 -23.93 -3.90
C LEU A 117 11.16 -23.34 -5.30
N GLU A 118 11.47 -22.07 -5.42
CA GLU A 118 11.84 -21.46 -6.70
C GLU A 118 13.35 -21.26 -6.76
N PHE A 119 13.97 -21.71 -7.85
CA PHE A 119 15.34 -21.39 -8.20
C PHE A 119 15.37 -20.39 -9.35
N ASP A 120 15.84 -19.17 -9.09
CA ASP A 120 15.88 -18.07 -10.06
C ASP A 120 17.16 -18.07 -10.93
N GLY A 121 18.11 -18.97 -10.65
CA GLY A 121 19.43 -19.07 -11.27
C GLY A 121 20.58 -18.63 -10.37
N ASP A 122 20.29 -17.79 -9.38
CA ASP A 122 21.28 -17.28 -8.42
C ASP A 122 20.93 -17.71 -6.99
N ARG A 123 19.64 -17.83 -6.69
CA ARG A 123 19.09 -18.11 -5.37
C ARG A 123 17.96 -19.13 -5.42
N VAL A 124 17.82 -19.88 -4.34
CA VAL A 124 16.66 -20.71 -4.03
C VAL A 124 15.92 -20.15 -2.82
N PHE A 125 14.60 -20.04 -2.93
CA PHE A 125 13.73 -19.60 -1.85
C PHE A 125 12.44 -20.41 -1.83
N GLN A 126 11.84 -20.53 -0.65
CA GLN A 126 10.58 -21.23 -0.49
C GLN A 126 9.43 -20.36 -1.03
N ILE A 127 8.59 -20.93 -1.87
CA ILE A 127 7.33 -20.32 -2.29
C ILE A 127 6.35 -20.54 -1.14
N PRO A 128 5.80 -19.47 -0.55
CA PRO A 128 4.81 -19.62 0.50
C PRO A 128 3.54 -20.29 -0.01
N ASP A 129 2.92 -21.13 0.84
CA ASP A 129 1.64 -21.79 0.56
C ASP A 129 0.45 -20.97 1.08
N PHE A 130 0.45 -19.68 0.74
CA PHE A 130 -0.70 -18.80 0.95
C PHE A 130 -1.06 -18.14 -0.37
N VAL A 131 -2.30 -17.64 -0.46
CA VAL A 131 -2.76 -16.86 -1.61
C VAL A 131 -2.76 -15.39 -1.21
N LEU A 132 -1.85 -14.60 -1.79
CA LEU A 132 -1.89 -13.16 -1.66
C LEU A 132 -2.91 -12.59 -2.66
N GLU A 133 -4.06 -12.17 -2.15
CA GLU A 133 -5.16 -11.62 -2.95
C GLU A 133 -5.79 -10.45 -2.20
N LEU A 134 -5.87 -9.28 -2.82
CA LEU A 134 -6.61 -8.12 -2.32
C LEU A 134 -8.12 -8.40 -2.41
N LYS A 135 -8.84 -8.01 -1.37
CA LYS A 135 -10.30 -7.90 -1.48
C LYS A 135 -10.64 -6.79 -2.49
N PRO A 136 -11.69 -6.95 -3.31
CA PRO A 136 -12.08 -5.94 -4.28
C PRO A 136 -12.26 -4.55 -3.64
N ILE A 137 -11.60 -3.56 -4.21
CA ILE A 137 -11.61 -2.16 -3.77
C ILE A 137 -12.60 -1.40 -4.65
N SER A 138 -13.68 -0.91 -4.04
CA SER A 138 -14.66 -0.11 -4.77
C SER A 138 -14.18 1.33 -4.97
N ASP A 139 -14.47 1.87 -6.15
CA ASP A 139 -14.31 3.28 -6.49
C ASP A 139 -14.90 4.22 -5.42
N LYS A 140 -14.33 5.42 -5.32
CA LYS A 140 -14.70 6.43 -4.32
C LYS A 140 -15.02 7.76 -4.97
N GLU A 141 -15.82 8.54 -4.27
CA GLU A 141 -16.04 9.94 -4.58
C GLU A 141 -15.69 10.78 -3.35
N VAL A 142 -15.09 11.95 -3.56
CA VAL A 142 -14.75 12.88 -2.50
C VAL A 142 -14.80 14.30 -3.03
N ASP A 143 -15.28 15.26 -2.24
CA ASP A 143 -15.19 16.67 -2.64
C ASP A 143 -13.76 17.16 -2.40
N GLU A 144 -13.32 18.15 -3.18
CA GLU A 144 -12.05 18.83 -2.89
C GLU A 144 -11.98 19.33 -1.44
N LEU A 145 -10.76 19.43 -0.91
CA LEU A 145 -10.46 19.85 0.46
C LEU A 145 -11.01 18.91 1.56
N LYS A 146 -11.78 17.87 1.21
CA LYS A 146 -12.19 16.81 2.14
C LYS A 146 -11.24 15.62 2.06
N THR A 147 -11.00 14.97 3.21
CA THR A 147 -10.16 13.78 3.27
C THR A 147 -10.98 12.54 2.94
N VAL A 148 -10.48 11.73 2.01
CA VAL A 148 -10.89 10.33 1.83
C VAL A 148 -9.90 9.43 2.57
N SER A 149 -10.43 8.48 3.35
CA SER A 149 -9.61 7.47 4.04
C SER A 149 -10.36 6.15 4.13
N PHE A 150 -9.65 5.07 3.81
CA PHE A 150 -10.13 3.69 3.91
C PHE A 150 -8.95 2.75 4.13
N THR A 151 -9.22 1.53 4.57
CA THR A 151 -8.20 0.48 4.73
C THR A 151 -8.47 -0.62 3.72
N VAL A 152 -7.42 -1.06 3.02
CA VAL A 152 -7.48 -2.23 2.14
C VAL A 152 -7.12 -3.48 2.91
N GLU A 153 -7.63 -4.62 2.47
CA GLU A 153 -7.45 -5.91 3.15
C GLU A 153 -7.19 -7.00 2.11
N ILE A 154 -6.51 -8.06 2.53
CA ILE A 154 -6.34 -9.29 1.76
C ILE A 154 -7.35 -10.36 2.17
N THR A 155 -7.60 -11.33 1.28
CA THR A 155 -8.53 -12.44 1.52
C THR A 155 -8.03 -13.39 2.62
N ASP A 156 -6.75 -13.75 2.59
CA ASP A 156 -6.13 -14.68 3.54
C ASP A 156 -5.57 -13.93 4.76
N SER A 157 -6.30 -13.97 5.87
CA SER A 157 -5.90 -13.30 7.12
C SER A 157 -4.77 -13.99 7.88
N SER A 158 -4.29 -15.16 7.43
CA SER A 158 -3.13 -15.83 8.03
C SER A 158 -1.80 -15.27 7.52
N VAL A 159 -1.84 -14.51 6.43
CA VAL A 159 -0.68 -13.79 5.91
C VAL A 159 -0.40 -12.58 6.81
N GLU A 160 0.81 -12.54 7.35
CA GLU A 160 1.27 -11.43 8.18
C GLU A 160 2.47 -10.73 7.53
N ASN A 161 2.69 -9.45 7.82
CA ASN A 161 3.83 -8.65 7.35
C ASN A 161 3.90 -8.55 5.82
N GLU A 162 2.75 -8.39 5.19
CA GLU A 162 2.57 -7.90 3.83
C GLU A 162 2.85 -6.38 3.75
N VAL A 163 3.16 -5.90 2.55
CA VAL A 163 3.56 -4.51 2.31
C VAL A 163 2.65 -3.88 1.24
N TYR A 164 1.98 -2.80 1.61
CA TYR A 164 1.07 -2.04 0.74
C TYR A 164 1.78 -0.84 0.10
N SER A 165 1.46 -0.54 -1.15
CA SER A 165 2.02 0.59 -1.90
C SER A 165 1.04 1.12 -2.97
N LEU A 166 1.37 2.28 -3.55
CA LEU A 166 0.60 2.91 -4.63
C LEU A 166 1.44 2.93 -5.92
N GLU A 167 0.85 2.51 -7.04
CA GLU A 167 1.49 2.47 -8.36
C GLU A 167 0.60 3.13 -9.44
N LYS A 168 1.14 3.25 -10.66
CA LYS A 168 0.48 3.88 -11.82
C LYS A 168 0.01 5.32 -11.57
N ASN A 169 0.94 6.17 -11.14
CA ASN A 169 0.73 7.61 -10.97
C ASN A 169 -0.39 7.96 -9.98
N PRO A 170 -0.26 7.57 -8.69
CA PRO A 170 -1.21 7.98 -7.67
C PRO A 170 -1.30 9.52 -7.57
N PRO A 171 -2.46 10.06 -7.15
CA PRO A 171 -2.64 11.50 -7.04
C PRO A 171 -1.64 12.11 -6.05
N SER A 172 -1.24 13.36 -6.33
CA SER A 172 -0.27 14.06 -5.49
C SER A 172 -0.81 14.21 -4.06
N GLY A 173 0.03 13.90 -3.07
CA GLY A 173 -0.34 13.95 -1.65
C GLY A 173 -1.13 12.73 -1.14
N ALA A 174 -1.48 11.77 -1.99
CA ALA A 174 -2.05 10.51 -1.54
C ALA A 174 -0.98 9.65 -0.85
N THR A 175 -1.36 8.99 0.24
CA THR A 175 -0.48 8.10 0.99
C THR A 175 -1.19 6.80 1.32
N ILE A 176 -0.43 5.71 1.40
CA ILE A 176 -0.88 4.44 1.98
C ILE A 176 0.13 4.03 3.04
N ASP A 177 -0.36 3.69 4.22
CA ASP A 177 0.47 3.11 5.26
C ASP A 177 0.86 1.67 4.86
N SER A 178 2.16 1.43 4.75
CA SER A 178 2.68 0.21 4.13
C SER A 178 2.43 -1.05 4.95
N SER A 179 2.15 -0.95 6.25
CA SER A 179 1.91 -2.12 7.13
C SER A 179 0.45 -2.33 7.46
N THR A 180 -0.38 -1.29 7.41
CA THR A 180 -1.80 -1.37 7.76
C THR A 180 -2.73 -1.28 6.56
N GLY A 181 -2.23 -0.93 5.37
CA GLY A 181 -3.06 -0.74 4.18
C GLY A 181 -3.99 0.49 4.27
N LYS A 182 -3.77 1.39 5.24
CA LYS A 182 -4.59 2.57 5.42
C LYS A 182 -4.24 3.62 4.37
N PHE A 183 -5.14 3.83 3.42
CA PHE A 183 -5.07 4.91 2.44
C PHE A 183 -5.60 6.22 3.03
N THR A 184 -4.94 7.33 2.71
CA THR A 184 -5.39 8.70 3.04
C THR A 184 -5.02 9.67 1.93
N TRP A 185 -5.99 10.46 1.49
CA TRP A 185 -5.76 11.55 0.53
C TRP A 185 -6.71 12.72 0.79
N THR A 186 -6.20 13.95 0.63
CA THR A 186 -6.98 15.18 0.62
C THR A 186 -6.69 15.89 -0.70
N PRO A 187 -7.62 15.84 -1.69
CA PRO A 187 -7.46 16.58 -2.93
C PRO A 187 -7.41 18.09 -2.64
N SER A 188 -6.42 18.79 -3.19
CA SER A 188 -6.44 20.27 -3.25
C SER A 188 -7.47 20.77 -4.27
N GLY A 189 -7.82 22.06 -4.21
CA GLY A 189 -8.77 22.65 -5.17
C GLY A 189 -8.34 22.50 -6.65
N SER A 190 -7.03 22.46 -6.91
CA SER A 190 -6.51 22.20 -8.26
C SER A 190 -6.83 20.79 -8.80
N HIS A 191 -7.20 19.84 -7.93
CA HIS A 191 -7.61 18.50 -8.34
C HIS A 191 -9.08 18.44 -8.79
N GLY A 192 -9.89 19.44 -8.42
CA GLY A 192 -11.31 19.58 -8.76
C GLY A 192 -11.60 20.46 -9.98
N ASN A 193 -10.57 20.99 -10.66
CA ASN A 193 -10.66 21.94 -11.79
C ASN A 193 -11.56 21.52 -12.97
N ASN A 194 -12.05 20.28 -12.99
CA ASN A 194 -13.12 19.81 -13.87
C ASN A 194 -14.12 19.05 -13.00
N PRO A 195 -15.43 19.37 -13.02
CA PRO A 195 -16.41 18.63 -12.25
C PRO A 195 -16.35 17.14 -12.59
N GLY A 196 -16.07 16.32 -11.58
CA GLY A 196 -15.90 14.87 -11.73
C GLY A 196 -14.53 14.45 -12.25
N ALA A 197 -13.45 15.09 -11.81
CA ALA A 197 -12.08 14.70 -12.18
C ALA A 197 -11.76 13.30 -11.63
N GLU A 198 -11.39 12.37 -12.50
CA GLU A 198 -11.09 10.97 -12.15
C GLU A 198 -9.60 10.73 -11.94
N TYR A 199 -9.26 10.05 -10.84
CA TYR A 199 -7.90 9.63 -10.50
C TYR A 199 -7.85 8.11 -10.41
N THR A 200 -7.38 7.46 -11.47
CA THR A 200 -7.23 6.00 -11.54
C THR A 200 -5.78 5.60 -11.25
N PHE A 201 -5.58 4.75 -10.26
CA PHE A 201 -4.27 4.24 -9.85
C PHE A 201 -4.37 2.83 -9.28
N ASP A 202 -3.23 2.17 -9.10
CA ASP A 202 -3.18 0.82 -8.53
C ASP A 202 -2.83 0.87 -7.04
N ILE A 203 -3.55 0.08 -6.25
CA ILE A 203 -3.11 -0.33 -4.91
C ILE A 203 -2.47 -1.70 -5.03
N VAL A 204 -1.26 -1.84 -4.51
CA VAL A 204 -0.44 -3.05 -4.65
C VAL A 204 -0.12 -3.60 -3.27
N VAL A 205 -0.30 -4.91 -3.09
CA VAL A 205 0.16 -5.65 -1.92
C VAL A 205 1.26 -6.63 -2.32
N THR A 206 2.32 -6.70 -1.51
CA THR A 206 3.47 -7.59 -1.75
C THR A 206 3.79 -8.40 -0.51
N LYS A 207 4.15 -9.67 -0.71
CA LYS A 207 4.65 -10.55 0.35
C LYS A 207 5.66 -11.54 -0.22
N GLY A 208 6.94 -11.34 0.11
CA GLY A 208 8.02 -12.15 -0.47
C GLY A 208 8.08 -11.98 -1.98
N SER A 209 7.91 -13.07 -2.74
CA SER A 209 7.82 -13.05 -4.21
C SER A 209 6.39 -12.88 -4.73
N GLN A 210 5.37 -12.95 -3.88
CA GLN A 210 3.98 -12.78 -4.30
C GLN A 210 3.62 -11.29 -4.37
N THR A 211 2.80 -10.94 -5.36
CA THR A 211 2.28 -9.59 -5.57
C THR A 211 0.88 -9.69 -6.12
N ASP A 212 -0.03 -8.90 -5.56
CA ASP A 212 -1.36 -8.69 -6.11
C ASP A 212 -1.68 -7.20 -6.20
N ARG A 213 -2.61 -6.84 -7.08
CA ARG A 213 -2.97 -5.45 -7.35
C ARG A 213 -4.44 -5.32 -7.67
N ASP A 214 -5.03 -4.22 -7.21
CA ASP A 214 -6.36 -3.79 -7.64
C ASP A 214 -6.32 -2.34 -8.09
N THR A 215 -7.14 -2.02 -9.08
CA THR A 215 -7.23 -0.68 -9.65
C THR A 215 -8.44 0.04 -9.06
N ILE A 216 -8.22 1.24 -8.53
CA ILE A 216 -9.27 2.09 -7.98
C ILE A 216 -9.36 3.39 -8.77
N THR A 217 -10.57 3.90 -8.95
CA THR A 217 -10.82 5.28 -9.39
C THR A 217 -11.40 6.10 -8.24
N ILE A 218 -10.80 7.27 -7.99
CA ILE A 218 -11.37 8.28 -7.09
C ILE A 218 -11.83 9.47 -7.91
N THR A 219 -13.12 9.76 -7.89
CA THR A 219 -13.72 10.94 -8.51
C THR A 219 -13.70 12.10 -7.53
N VAL A 220 -13.10 13.22 -7.94
CA VAL A 220 -13.07 14.46 -7.16
C VAL A 220 -14.15 15.40 -7.66
N ASN A 221 -15.03 15.80 -6.74
CA ASN A 221 -16.08 16.76 -7.01
C ASN A 221 -15.66 18.15 -6.56
N GLU A 222 -15.97 19.15 -7.40
CA GLU A 222 -15.98 20.54 -6.97
C GLU A 222 -17.28 20.76 -6.17
N PRO A 223 -17.22 21.24 -4.91
CA PRO A 223 -18.42 21.50 -4.13
C PRO A 223 -19.25 22.54 -4.88
N ASP A 224 -20.57 22.32 -4.93
CA ASP A 224 -21.49 23.34 -5.38
C ASP A 224 -21.19 24.62 -4.60
N ALA A 225 -20.97 25.73 -5.31
CA ALA A 225 -20.86 27.03 -4.69
C ALA A 225 -22.13 27.24 -3.86
N VAL A 226 -22.00 27.15 -2.53
CA VAL A 226 -23.09 27.48 -1.61
C VAL A 226 -23.30 28.98 -1.81
N ASN A 227 -24.24 29.34 -2.68
CA ASN A 227 -24.76 30.69 -2.72
C ASN A 227 -25.29 30.96 -1.31
N PRO A 228 -24.69 31.87 -0.53
CA PRO A 228 -25.18 32.12 0.82
C PRO A 228 -26.64 32.55 0.69
N GLU A 229 -27.53 31.74 1.24
CA GLU A 229 -28.93 32.14 1.42
C GLU A 229 -28.91 33.48 2.19
N PRO A 230 -29.61 34.53 1.69
CA PRO A 230 -29.46 35.86 2.25
C PRO A 230 -29.75 35.83 3.74
N GLU A 231 -28.76 36.22 4.53
CA GLU A 231 -28.86 36.37 5.98
C GLU A 231 -30.05 37.29 6.29
N PRO A 232 -30.97 36.92 7.22
CA PRO A 232 -32.15 37.72 7.47
C PRO A 232 -31.75 39.11 8.00
N GLU A 233 -32.04 40.14 7.21
CA GLU A 233 -31.68 41.53 7.47
C GLU A 233 -32.05 41.98 8.90
N GLU A 234 -31.03 42.30 9.70
CA GLU A 234 -31.22 42.93 11.00
C GLU A 234 -31.59 44.41 10.79
N LYS A 235 -32.82 44.76 11.18
CA LYS A 235 -33.40 46.11 11.07
C LYS A 235 -32.46 47.19 11.61
N THR A 236 -32.09 48.14 10.76
CA THR A 236 -31.78 49.51 11.18
C THR A 236 -32.58 50.52 10.36
N GLU A 237 -33.51 51.21 11.03
CA GLU A 237 -34.19 52.39 10.51
C GLU A 237 -33.20 53.55 10.35
N THR A 238 -33.10 54.18 9.17
CA THR A 238 -33.73 55.50 8.89
C THR A 238 -33.37 56.00 7.48
N LYS A 239 -34.39 56.58 6.84
CA LYS A 239 -34.44 57.11 5.47
C LYS A 239 -33.30 58.06 5.08
N GLN A 240 -32.70 57.80 3.93
CA GLN A 240 -32.32 58.82 2.95
C GLN A 240 -32.61 58.31 1.54
N THR A 241 -33.45 59.06 0.81
CA THR A 241 -33.89 58.82 -0.57
C THR A 241 -32.79 59.17 -1.59
N THR A 242 -32.59 58.32 -2.60
CA THR A 242 -32.16 58.56 -4.03
C THR A 242 -31.23 57.43 -4.55
N PRO A 243 -31.30 57.00 -5.82
CA PRO A 243 -32.41 56.41 -6.57
C PRO A 243 -32.25 54.86 -6.67
N GLU A 244 -33.19 54.20 -7.33
CA GLU A 244 -33.10 52.83 -7.86
C GLU A 244 -31.76 52.60 -8.58
N PRO A 245 -31.08 51.44 -8.44
CA PRO A 245 -29.88 51.19 -9.20
C PRO A 245 -30.26 51.17 -10.67
N GLU A 246 -29.77 52.14 -11.45
CA GLU A 246 -29.78 52.05 -12.90
C GLU A 246 -29.08 50.74 -13.26
N GLU A 247 -29.82 49.87 -13.97
CA GLU A 247 -29.28 48.69 -14.61
C GLU A 247 -28.14 49.13 -15.51
N LEU A 248 -26.90 48.93 -15.05
CA LEU A 248 -25.71 49.28 -15.83
C LEU A 248 -25.66 48.32 -17.02
N GLU A 249 -25.97 48.83 -18.21
CA GLU A 249 -25.78 48.08 -19.46
C GLU A 249 -24.29 47.73 -19.58
N ILE A 250 -23.97 46.43 -19.53
CA ILE A 250 -22.61 45.93 -19.75
C ILE A 250 -22.25 46.27 -21.21
N PRO A 251 -21.30 47.19 -21.48
CA PRO A 251 -21.04 47.61 -22.85
C PRO A 251 -20.08 46.62 -23.51
N ALA A 252 -20.54 46.05 -24.63
CA ALA A 252 -19.79 45.26 -25.63
C ALA A 252 -18.93 44.10 -25.11
N ASN A 253 -19.11 42.93 -25.74
CA ASN A 253 -18.46 41.65 -25.42
C ASN A 253 -16.96 41.60 -25.82
N ASP A 254 -16.22 42.69 -25.61
CA ASP A 254 -14.77 42.77 -25.79
C ASP A 254 -14.06 43.20 -24.49
N GLU A 255 -12.84 42.71 -24.33
CA GLU A 255 -12.05 42.84 -23.10
C GLU A 255 -11.73 44.30 -22.75
N ALA A 256 -11.59 45.16 -23.76
CA ALA A 256 -11.28 46.58 -23.58
C ALA A 256 -12.49 47.37 -23.06
N GLY A 257 -13.69 47.09 -23.58
CA GLY A 257 -14.95 47.70 -23.15
C GLY A 257 -15.29 47.33 -21.71
N TYR A 258 -15.19 46.05 -21.37
CA TYR A 258 -15.42 45.57 -20.01
C TYR A 258 -14.43 46.18 -19.01
N LYS A 259 -13.14 46.21 -19.36
CA LYS A 259 -12.12 46.82 -18.50
C LYS A 259 -12.39 48.29 -18.23
N LYS A 260 -12.70 49.07 -19.28
CA LYS A 260 -13.00 50.50 -19.12
C LYS A 260 -14.23 50.71 -18.24
N TRP A 261 -15.28 49.93 -18.44
CA TRP A 261 -16.47 49.97 -17.60
C TRP A 261 -16.15 49.63 -16.14
N PHE A 262 -15.35 48.60 -15.89
CA PHE A 262 -14.94 48.22 -14.54
C PHE A 262 -14.16 49.36 -13.86
N ASP A 263 -13.16 49.93 -14.54
CA ASP A 263 -12.34 51.01 -13.99
C ASP A 263 -13.17 52.28 -13.69
N ASP A 264 -14.19 52.58 -14.52
CA ASP A 264 -15.06 53.74 -14.34
C ASP A 264 -16.07 53.57 -13.18
N ASN A 265 -16.52 52.33 -12.91
CA ASN A 265 -17.58 52.04 -11.93
C ASN A 265 -17.06 51.55 -10.57
N TYR A 266 -15.85 51.00 -10.52
CA TYR A 266 -15.24 50.41 -9.33
C TYR A 266 -13.80 50.93 -9.08
N PRO A 267 -13.59 52.25 -8.99
CA PRO A 267 -12.26 52.86 -8.90
C PRO A 267 -11.48 52.51 -7.62
N GLU A 268 -12.16 51.95 -6.61
CA GLU A 268 -11.55 51.47 -5.37
C GLU A 268 -10.77 50.17 -5.53
N TYR A 269 -11.02 49.42 -6.60
CA TYR A 269 -10.31 48.18 -6.91
C TYR A 269 -9.33 48.40 -8.06
N SER A 270 -8.11 47.89 -7.90
CA SER A 270 -7.07 47.95 -8.95
C SER A 270 -7.28 46.91 -10.05
N SER A 271 -8.14 45.91 -9.82
CA SER A 271 -8.52 44.89 -10.80
C SER A 271 -9.78 44.15 -10.38
N ILE A 272 -10.43 43.46 -11.32
CA ILE A 272 -11.56 42.58 -11.02
C ILE A 272 -11.17 41.44 -10.07
N TYR A 273 -9.96 40.89 -10.18
CA TYR A 273 -9.48 39.84 -9.29
C TYR A 273 -9.43 40.30 -7.83
N GLN A 274 -9.00 41.54 -7.58
CA GLN A 274 -9.06 42.13 -6.25
C GLN A 274 -10.50 42.29 -5.76
N ALA A 275 -11.42 42.70 -6.64
CA ALA A 275 -12.84 42.88 -6.28
C ALA A 275 -13.53 41.57 -5.91
N VAL A 276 -13.14 40.44 -6.53
CA VAL A 276 -13.70 39.11 -6.24
C VAL A 276 -12.86 38.27 -5.28
N GLY A 277 -11.78 38.84 -4.72
CA GLY A 277 -10.90 38.13 -3.78
C GLY A 277 -10.12 36.95 -4.40
N LEU A 278 -9.91 36.97 -5.72
CA LEU A 278 -9.13 35.98 -6.45
C LEU A 278 -7.70 36.47 -6.66
N GLU A 279 -6.76 35.53 -6.72
CA GLU A 279 -5.42 35.82 -7.21
C GLU A 279 -5.47 36.07 -8.73
N LYS A 280 -4.72 37.06 -9.21
CA LYS A 280 -4.62 37.33 -10.65
C LYS A 280 -4.05 36.09 -11.35
N PRO A 281 -4.68 35.56 -12.41
CA PRO A 281 -4.19 34.40 -13.12
C PRO A 281 -2.78 34.65 -13.68
N LEU A 282 -1.95 33.62 -13.62
CA LEU A 282 -0.60 33.63 -14.16
C LEU A 282 -0.67 33.87 -15.68
N GLU A 283 0.02 34.90 -16.16
CA GLU A 283 0.16 35.14 -17.59
C GLU A 283 1.10 34.07 -18.18
N ILE A 284 0.61 33.31 -19.16
CA ILE A 284 1.38 32.25 -19.84
C ILE A 284 1.49 32.60 -21.34
N PRO A 285 2.72 32.68 -21.89
CA PRO A 285 3.99 32.57 -21.17
C PRO A 285 4.25 33.80 -20.29
N ALA A 286 5.04 33.64 -19.23
CA ALA A 286 5.33 34.74 -18.32
C ALA A 286 5.94 35.94 -19.09
N PRO A 287 5.70 37.20 -18.70
CA PRO A 287 6.10 38.38 -19.49
C PRO A 287 7.60 38.51 -19.82
N PHE A 288 8.45 37.82 -19.07
CA PHE A 288 9.90 37.79 -19.30
C PHE A 288 10.35 36.72 -20.31
N VAL A 289 9.43 35.88 -20.77
CA VAL A 289 9.69 34.82 -21.75
C VAL A 289 9.64 35.43 -23.14
N ASP A 290 10.73 35.25 -23.87
CA ASP A 290 10.89 35.56 -25.28
C ASP A 290 10.58 34.26 -26.02
N GLU A 291 9.40 34.18 -26.62
CA GLU A 291 8.90 33.01 -27.33
C GLU A 291 9.78 32.61 -28.54
N THR A 292 10.66 33.52 -28.99
CA THR A 292 11.60 33.24 -30.09
C THR A 292 12.87 32.53 -29.62
N LYS A 293 13.08 32.41 -28.31
CA LYS A 293 14.23 31.71 -27.72
C LYS A 293 13.87 30.29 -27.34
N ASP A 294 14.86 29.42 -27.45
CA ASP A 294 14.76 28.06 -26.97
C ASP A 294 14.45 28.06 -25.45
N PRO A 295 13.42 27.34 -24.97
CA PRO A 295 13.08 27.27 -23.55
C PRO A 295 14.25 26.85 -22.66
N GLN A 296 15.17 26.01 -23.18
CA GLN A 296 16.37 25.58 -22.46
C GLN A 296 17.28 26.76 -22.11
N SER A 297 17.30 27.83 -22.92
CA SER A 297 18.11 29.02 -22.62
C SER A 297 17.72 29.69 -21.30
N TYR A 298 16.46 29.57 -20.87
CA TYR A 298 16.01 30.11 -19.58
C TYR A 298 16.48 29.25 -18.41
N VAL A 299 16.50 27.93 -18.59
CA VAL A 299 17.01 26.96 -17.61
C VAL A 299 18.52 27.12 -17.45
N ASP A 300 19.24 27.29 -18.55
CA ASP A 300 20.69 27.48 -18.56
C ASP A 300 21.06 28.79 -17.83
N ARG A 301 20.34 29.89 -18.11
CA ARG A 301 20.53 31.16 -17.38
C ARG A 301 20.21 31.03 -15.89
N TYR A 302 19.19 30.26 -15.51
CA TYR A 302 18.87 30.02 -14.11
C TYR A 302 19.99 29.26 -13.37
N ASN A 303 20.63 28.31 -14.04
CA ASN A 303 21.69 27.52 -13.43
C ASN A 303 23.05 28.23 -13.44
N ASP A 304 23.34 29.02 -14.48
CA ASP A 304 24.68 29.56 -14.73
C ASP A 304 24.82 31.05 -14.41
N GLU A 305 23.73 31.84 -14.40
CA GLU A 305 23.76 33.28 -14.09
C GLU A 305 23.20 33.55 -12.69
N ALA A 306 24.08 33.73 -11.69
CA ALA A 306 23.68 33.99 -10.30
C ALA A 306 22.74 35.21 -10.14
N GLY A 307 22.90 36.24 -10.96
CA GLY A 307 22.02 37.42 -10.97
C GLY A 307 20.63 37.10 -11.50
N TYR A 308 20.53 36.26 -12.53
CA TYR A 308 19.26 35.83 -13.10
C TYR A 308 18.52 34.88 -12.15
N LYS A 309 19.25 33.94 -11.53
CA LYS A 309 18.70 33.07 -10.48
C LYS A 309 18.12 33.85 -9.32
N LYS A 310 18.87 34.81 -8.78
CA LYS A 310 18.40 35.65 -7.67
C LYS A 310 17.16 36.46 -8.05
N TRP A 311 17.15 37.05 -9.24
CA TRP A 311 15.99 37.79 -9.74
C TRP A 311 14.76 36.87 -9.90
N PHE A 312 14.94 35.65 -10.42
CA PHE A 312 13.86 34.69 -10.63
C PHE A 312 13.29 34.15 -9.32
N ASP A 313 14.12 33.91 -8.30
CA ASP A 313 13.67 33.43 -6.99
C ASP A 313 12.99 34.54 -6.15
N ASP A 314 13.29 35.81 -6.42
CA ASP A 314 12.77 36.98 -5.68
C ASP A 314 11.48 37.59 -6.30
N THR A 315 11.06 37.16 -7.50
CA THR A 315 9.90 37.69 -8.26
C THR A 315 8.72 36.73 -8.24
#